data_AF-A0AAE3X9Z7-F1
#
_entry.id   AF-A0AAE3X9Z7-F1
#
_cell.length_a   1.000
_cell.length_b   1.000
_cell.length_c   1.000
_cell.angle_alpha   90.00
_cell.angle_beta   90.00
_cell.angle_gamma   90.00
#
_symmetry.space_group_name_H-M   'P 1'
#
loop_
_entity.id
_entity.type
_entity.pdbx_description
1 polymer ?
#
loop_
_entity_poly.entity_id
_entity_poly.type
_entity_poly.pdbx_seq_one_letter_code
_entity_poly.pdbx_strand_id
1 'polypeptide(L)'
;MDAVFPVEQLRPLHAELFPGPQLEGRHTASCEVHFAPFELPNPNDDVTSEDYEPLSFESPLRLDFIDLPSLNLNVLAGQTFTFPTNPEPGYIDGSIYFVGAHNPVDITRITFGTLTEHGLPVTFEGTWQMEFEASGFQAFETTIHTTLQRRAGTA
;
A
#
# COMPACT_ATOMS: atom_id res chain seq x y z
N MET A 1 -4.03 -24.84 2.67
CA MET A 1 -5.17 -24.01 2.28
C MET A 1 -4.85 -22.65 2.83
N ASP A 2 -4.78 -21.63 1.98
CA ASP A 2 -4.37 -20.30 2.43
C ASP A 2 -5.43 -19.70 3.33
N ALA A 3 -4.99 -19.00 4.37
CA ALA A 3 -5.84 -18.36 5.36
C ALA A 3 -6.47 -17.08 4.80
N VAL A 4 -7.61 -16.67 5.36
CA VAL A 4 -8.19 -15.36 5.05
C VAL A 4 -7.41 -14.29 5.80
N PHE A 5 -6.93 -13.27 5.09
CA PHE A 5 -6.28 -12.12 5.72
C PHE A 5 -7.33 -11.26 6.46
N PRO A 6 -7.12 -10.88 7.73
CA PRO A 6 -8.09 -10.10 8.49
C PRO A 6 -7.99 -8.61 8.14
N VAL A 7 -8.56 -8.24 6.99
CA VAL A 7 -8.54 -6.89 6.42
C VAL A 7 -9.02 -5.83 7.42
N GLU A 8 -9.94 -6.18 8.31
CA GLU A 8 -10.47 -5.31 9.37
C GLU A 8 -9.41 -4.85 10.39
N GLN A 9 -8.27 -5.55 10.47
CA GLN A 9 -7.16 -5.16 11.34
C GLN A 9 -6.21 -4.15 10.68
N LEU A 10 -6.28 -3.96 9.35
CA LEU A 10 -5.52 -2.92 8.66
C LEU A 10 -6.01 -1.54 9.12
N ARG A 11 -5.12 -0.83 9.83
CA ARG A 11 -5.38 0.50 10.34
C ARG A 11 -4.39 1.49 9.72
N PRO A 12 -4.73 2.11 8.57
CA PRO A 12 -3.89 3.12 7.95
C PRO A 12 -3.66 4.29 8.90
N LEU A 13 -2.42 4.76 9.00
CA LEU A 13 -2.03 5.92 9.80
C LEU A 13 -1.97 7.18 8.94
N HIS A 14 -1.11 7.12 7.91
CA HIS A 14 -0.90 8.18 6.95
C HIS A 14 -0.28 7.58 5.68
N ALA A 15 -0.25 8.39 4.62
CA ALA A 15 0.50 8.10 3.41
C ALA A 15 1.50 9.23 3.15
N GLU A 16 2.64 8.90 2.55
CA GLU A 16 3.68 9.86 2.18
C GLU A 16 3.94 9.80 0.68
N LEU A 17 3.73 10.91 -0.03
CA LEU A 17 4.05 11.05 -1.45
C LEU A 17 5.40 11.74 -1.61
N PHE A 18 6.28 11.18 -2.43
CA PHE A 18 7.61 11.69 -2.70
C PHE A 18 8.05 11.43 -4.14
N PRO A 19 9.13 12.07 -4.63
CA PRO A 19 9.66 11.79 -5.97
C PRO A 19 10.01 10.32 -6.12
N GLY A 20 9.47 9.69 -7.16
CA GLY A 20 9.75 8.30 -7.49
C GLY A 20 10.93 8.14 -8.43
N PRO A 21 11.24 6.89 -8.82
CA PRO A 21 12.33 6.61 -9.75
C PRO A 21 12.07 7.26 -11.12
N GLN A 22 13.14 7.71 -11.78
CA GLN A 22 13.03 8.24 -13.13
C GLN A 22 12.92 7.09 -14.14
N LEU A 23 11.88 7.13 -14.97
CA LEU A 23 11.69 6.17 -16.06
C LEU A 23 11.73 6.93 -17.38
N GLU A 24 12.79 6.74 -18.18
CA GLU A 24 12.90 7.30 -19.54
C GLU A 24 12.63 8.83 -19.65
N GLY A 25 13.04 9.60 -18.64
CA GLY A 25 12.82 11.06 -18.60
C GLY A 25 11.43 11.49 -18.12
N ARG A 26 10.58 10.56 -17.68
CA ARG A 26 9.34 10.85 -16.98
C ARG A 26 9.60 10.94 -15.48
N HIS A 27 9.02 11.97 -14.87
CA HIS A 27 8.99 12.10 -13.42
C HIS A 27 7.82 11.27 -12.91
N THR A 28 8.11 10.22 -12.16
CA THR A 28 7.08 9.43 -11.47
C THR A 28 7.00 9.84 -10.01
N ALA A 29 5.91 9.47 -9.34
CA ALA A 29 5.78 9.56 -7.91
C ALA A 29 5.92 8.18 -7.26
N SER A 30 6.34 8.20 -6.01
CA SER A 30 6.29 7.04 -5.12
C SER A 30 5.48 7.40 -3.88
N CYS A 31 4.81 6.40 -3.31
CA CYS A 31 4.00 6.54 -2.13
C CYS A 31 4.29 5.40 -1.15
N GLU A 32 4.34 5.72 0.13
CA GLU A 32 4.30 4.73 1.21
C GLU A 32 3.01 4.94 2.00
N VAL A 33 2.26 3.86 2.26
CA VAL A 33 1.12 3.88 3.18
C VAL A 33 1.50 3.12 4.43
N HIS A 34 1.49 3.81 5.57
CA HIS A 34 1.85 3.25 6.85
C HIS A 34 0.60 2.76 7.59
N PHE A 35 0.75 1.65 8.29
CA PHE A 35 -0.31 1.05 9.10
C PHE A 35 0.12 0.98 10.56
N ALA A 36 -0.84 1.00 11.48
CA ALA A 36 -0.57 0.64 12.86
C ALA A 36 -0.14 -0.83 12.91
N PRO A 37 0.87 -1.19 13.72
CA PRO A 37 1.28 -2.57 13.82
C PRO A 37 0.19 -3.43 14.46
N PHE A 38 0.08 -4.67 14.01
CA PHE A 38 -0.80 -5.66 14.61
C PHE A 38 -0.23 -7.07 14.43
N GLU A 39 -0.73 -7.99 15.25
CA GLU A 39 -0.31 -9.39 15.23
C GLU A 39 -1.32 -10.24 14.46
N LEU A 40 -0.80 -11.20 13.71
CA LEU A 40 -1.55 -12.11 12.88
C LEU A 40 -1.24 -13.55 13.29
N PRO A 41 -2.22 -14.46 13.24
CA PRO A 41 -1.91 -15.86 13.37
C PRO A 41 -0.95 -16.31 12.27
N ASN A 42 0.08 -17.10 12.60
CA ASN A 42 0.94 -17.70 11.57
C ASN A 42 0.19 -18.86 10.90
N PRO A 43 -0.25 -18.73 9.63
CA PRO A 43 -1.03 -19.77 8.96
C PRO A 43 -0.20 -21.03 8.66
N ASN A 44 1.13 -20.93 8.76
CA ASN A 44 2.06 -22.02 8.49
C ASN A 44 2.55 -22.72 9.78
N ASP A 45 2.02 -22.35 10.94
CA ASP A 45 2.44 -22.88 12.24
C ASP A 45 1.25 -23.43 13.06
N ASP A 46 1.54 -24.30 14.01
CA ASP A 46 0.54 -24.84 14.94
C ASP A 46 0.31 -23.85 16.08
N VAL A 47 -0.81 -23.14 16.03
CA VAL A 47 -1.23 -22.17 17.06
C VAL A 47 -1.36 -22.74 18.48
N THR A 48 -1.32 -24.08 18.64
CA THR A 48 -1.36 -24.76 19.94
C THR A 48 0.02 -25.15 20.48
N SER A 49 1.08 -24.94 19.69
CA SER A 49 2.46 -25.21 20.09
C SER A 49 2.92 -24.28 21.21
N GLU A 50 3.77 -24.79 22.12
CA GLU A 50 4.42 -23.95 23.15
C GLU A 50 5.45 -22.97 22.56
N ASP A 51 5.95 -23.26 21.35
CA ASP A 51 6.91 -22.42 20.61
C ASP A 51 6.24 -21.50 19.58
N TYR A 52 4.91 -21.38 19.61
CA TYR A 52 4.16 -20.58 18.64
C TYR A 52 4.44 -19.08 18.82
N GLU A 53 4.81 -18.42 17.71
CA GLU A 53 4.95 -16.96 17.65
C GLU A 53 4.01 -16.37 16.58
N PRO A 54 3.21 -15.34 16.91
CA PRO A 54 2.39 -14.65 15.93
C PRO A 54 3.26 -13.85 14.95
N LEU A 55 2.73 -13.62 13.76
CA LEU A 55 3.37 -12.77 12.76
C LEU A 55 3.12 -11.30 13.08
N SER A 56 4.19 -10.49 13.11
CA SER A 56 4.06 -9.03 13.21
C SER A 56 3.83 -8.43 11.82
N PHE A 57 2.75 -7.65 11.68
CA PHE A 57 2.53 -6.80 10.53
C PHE A 57 2.97 -5.38 10.86
N GLU A 58 4.05 -4.91 10.24
CA GLU A 58 4.59 -3.56 10.47
C GLU A 58 5.09 -2.86 9.20
N SER A 59 5.09 -3.56 8.07
CA SER A 59 5.64 -3.02 6.82
C SER A 59 4.65 -2.07 6.14
N PRO A 60 5.15 -0.95 5.56
CA PRO A 60 4.31 -0.10 4.74
C PRO A 60 3.96 -0.79 3.43
N LEU A 61 2.82 -0.41 2.86
CA LEU A 61 2.55 -0.63 1.44
C LEU A 61 3.41 0.36 0.65
N ARG A 62 4.29 -0.15 -0.19
CA ARG A 62 5.16 0.63 -1.07
C ARG A 62 4.53 0.67 -2.46
N LEU A 63 4.43 1.86 -3.05
CA LEU A 63 3.91 2.10 -4.39
C LEU A 63 4.93 2.92 -5.17
N ASP A 64 5.44 2.40 -6.27
CA ASP A 64 6.42 3.04 -7.14
C ASP A 64 5.87 3.26 -8.56
N PHE A 65 6.53 4.16 -9.29
CA PHE A 65 6.20 4.51 -10.69
C PHE A 65 4.77 5.05 -10.91
N ILE A 66 4.19 5.72 -9.92
CA ILE A 66 2.85 6.31 -10.04
C ILE A 66 2.91 7.48 -11.03
N ASP A 67 2.16 7.39 -12.12
CA ASP A 67 2.05 8.45 -13.12
C ASP A 67 1.06 9.53 -12.64
N LEU A 68 1.61 10.58 -12.01
CA LEU A 68 0.86 11.73 -11.52
C LEU A 68 1.33 13.02 -12.20
N PRO A 69 0.43 13.98 -12.46
CA PRO A 69 0.79 15.25 -13.10
C PRO A 69 1.66 16.16 -12.21
N SER A 70 1.68 15.92 -10.89
CA SER A 70 2.46 16.70 -9.92
C SER A 70 2.54 16.01 -8.57
N LEU A 71 3.56 16.34 -7.77
CA LEU A 71 3.60 16.03 -6.33
C LEU A 71 2.94 17.13 -5.46
N ASN A 72 2.45 18.21 -6.08
CA ASN A 72 1.78 19.28 -5.35
C ASN A 72 0.37 18.86 -4.94
N LEU A 73 0.15 18.73 -3.63
CA LEU A 73 -1.16 18.34 -3.06
C LEU A 73 -2.31 19.25 -3.50
N ASN A 74 -2.07 20.55 -3.77
CA ASN A 74 -3.11 21.45 -4.29
C ASN A 74 -3.54 21.09 -5.72
N VAL A 75 -2.61 20.59 -6.53
CA VAL A 75 -2.90 20.15 -7.89
C VAL A 75 -3.68 18.84 -7.84
N LEU A 76 -3.30 17.92 -6.94
CA LEU A 76 -3.94 16.60 -6.81
C LEU A 76 -5.33 16.67 -6.16
N ALA A 77 -5.63 17.69 -5.36
CA ALA A 77 -6.88 17.79 -4.62
C ALA A 77 -8.12 17.67 -5.52
N GLY A 78 -9.06 16.82 -5.13
CA GLY A 78 -10.30 16.54 -5.85
C GLY A 78 -10.14 15.70 -7.12
N GLN A 79 -8.95 15.21 -7.43
CA GLN A 79 -8.71 14.39 -8.62
C GLN A 79 -8.84 12.90 -8.34
N THR A 80 -9.09 12.13 -9.40
CA THR A 80 -9.10 10.67 -9.36
C THR A 80 -8.31 10.15 -10.55
N PHE A 81 -7.44 9.17 -10.29
CA PHE A 81 -6.62 8.54 -11.30
C PHE A 81 -6.86 7.03 -11.27
N THR A 82 -6.84 6.42 -12.45
CA THR A 82 -6.98 4.97 -12.62
C THR A 82 -5.74 4.41 -13.28
N PHE A 83 -5.34 3.23 -12.83
CA PHE A 83 -4.14 2.54 -13.27
C PHE A 83 -4.50 1.12 -13.69
N PRO A 84 -3.81 0.55 -14.69
CA PRO A 84 -4.00 -0.83 -15.05
C PRO A 84 -3.33 -1.76 -14.00
N THR A 85 -3.69 -3.04 -14.01
CA THR A 85 -3.13 -4.07 -13.12
C THR A 85 -1.78 -4.58 -13.64
N ASN A 86 -0.89 -5.05 -12.76
CA ASN A 86 0.38 -5.65 -13.18
C ASN A 86 0.13 -6.88 -14.10
N PRO A 87 0.84 -7.05 -15.24
CA PRO A 87 1.97 -6.26 -15.78
C PRO A 87 1.58 -5.27 -16.90
N GLU A 88 0.32 -4.87 -17.01
CA GLU A 88 -0.14 -4.02 -18.10
C GLU A 88 0.54 -2.64 -18.09
N PRO A 89 0.99 -2.11 -19.25
CA PRO A 89 1.77 -0.88 -19.29
C PRO A 89 1.11 0.31 -18.56
N GLY A 90 1.85 0.91 -17.62
CA GLY A 90 1.37 2.03 -16.79
C GLY A 90 0.83 1.61 -15.42
N TYR A 91 0.93 0.33 -15.06
CA TYR A 91 0.61 -0.15 -13.71
C TYR A 91 1.50 0.51 -12.65
N ILE A 92 0.97 0.61 -11.43
CA ILE A 92 1.75 1.01 -10.25
C ILE A 92 2.52 -0.23 -9.77
N ASP A 93 3.82 -0.10 -9.58
CA ASP A 93 4.62 -1.16 -8.96
C ASP A 93 4.39 -1.11 -7.44
N GLY A 94 3.34 -1.81 -7.01
CA GLY A 94 2.90 -1.87 -5.63
C GLY A 94 3.30 -3.17 -4.95
N SER A 95 3.79 -3.09 -3.73
CA SER A 95 4.08 -4.28 -2.93
C SER A 95 4.06 -4.05 -1.43
N ILE A 96 3.88 -5.15 -0.71
CA ILE A 96 4.14 -5.23 0.70
C ILE A 96 5.07 -6.40 1.01
N TYR A 97 6.06 -6.15 1.86
CA TYR A 97 6.88 -7.21 2.44
C TYR A 97 6.21 -7.71 3.72
N PHE A 98 5.87 -8.99 3.76
CA PHE A 98 5.26 -9.59 4.95
C PHE A 98 5.73 -11.05 5.07
N VAL A 99 6.18 -11.44 6.27
CA VAL A 99 6.73 -12.80 6.54
C VAL A 99 7.90 -13.17 5.62
N GLY A 100 8.74 -12.21 5.26
CA GLY A 100 9.85 -12.45 4.33
C GLY A 100 9.43 -12.71 2.88
N ALA A 101 8.14 -12.56 2.56
CA ALA A 101 7.58 -12.66 1.22
C ALA A 101 7.28 -11.26 0.65
N HIS A 102 7.58 -11.08 -0.63
CA HIS A 102 7.19 -9.91 -1.41
C HIS A 102 5.83 -10.18 -2.07
N ASN A 103 4.80 -9.50 -1.57
CA ASN A 103 3.43 -9.66 -2.06
C ASN A 103 3.05 -8.45 -2.93
N PRO A 104 2.78 -8.66 -4.24
CA PRO A 104 2.32 -7.58 -5.12
C PRO A 104 0.99 -6.99 -4.65
N VAL A 105 0.81 -5.70 -4.89
CA VAL A 105 -0.45 -4.98 -4.63
C VAL A 105 -0.82 -4.16 -5.86
N ASP A 106 -1.89 -4.59 -6.52
CA ASP A 106 -2.42 -3.95 -7.72
C ASP A 106 -3.37 -2.80 -7.34
N ILE A 107 -2.82 -1.59 -7.14
CA ILE A 107 -3.64 -0.38 -6.97
C ILE A 107 -4.16 0.07 -8.33
N THR A 108 -5.48 0.02 -8.51
CA THR A 108 -6.14 0.37 -9.78
C THR A 108 -6.80 1.74 -9.74
N ARG A 109 -6.99 2.32 -8.56
CA ARG A 109 -7.53 3.68 -8.41
C ARG A 109 -6.99 4.40 -7.18
N ILE A 110 -6.70 5.68 -7.38
CA ILE A 110 -6.36 6.63 -6.32
C ILE A 110 -7.30 7.83 -6.42
N THR A 111 -8.04 8.08 -5.34
CA THR A 111 -8.98 9.20 -5.22
C THR A 111 -8.48 10.19 -4.18
N PHE A 112 -8.21 11.42 -4.60
CA PHE A 112 -7.79 12.52 -3.73
C PHE A 112 -9.00 13.38 -3.34
N GLY A 113 -9.20 13.57 -2.04
CA GLY A 113 -10.26 14.39 -1.48
C GLY A 113 -9.94 15.90 -1.57
N THR A 114 -10.63 16.68 -0.74
CA THR A 114 -10.34 18.12 -0.59
C THR A 114 -9.18 18.32 0.36
N LEU A 115 -8.21 19.16 -0.01
CA LEU A 115 -7.08 19.50 0.87
C LEU A 115 -7.59 20.20 2.14
N THR A 116 -7.09 19.74 3.30
CA THR A 116 -7.44 20.29 4.62
C THR A 116 -6.19 20.76 5.37
N GLU A 117 -6.37 21.35 6.56
CA GLU A 117 -5.25 21.69 7.45
C GLU A 117 -4.47 20.46 7.95
N HIS A 118 -5.09 19.28 7.93
CA HIS A 118 -4.49 18.02 8.38
C HIS A 118 -3.82 17.21 7.26
N GLY A 119 -3.86 17.71 6.02
CA GLY A 119 -3.33 17.04 4.83
C GLY A 119 -4.40 16.77 3.79
N LEU A 120 -4.05 15.95 2.80
CA LEU A 120 -4.94 15.61 1.68
C LEU A 120 -5.55 14.22 1.93
N PRO A 121 -6.85 14.09 2.23
CA PRO A 121 -7.50 12.79 2.30
C PRO A 121 -7.30 12.03 0.98
N VAL A 122 -6.97 10.76 1.06
CA VAL A 122 -6.72 9.90 -0.10
C VAL A 122 -7.33 8.53 0.13
N THR A 123 -7.84 7.95 -0.95
CA THR A 123 -8.36 6.59 -0.99
C THR A 123 -7.61 5.80 -2.04
N PHE A 124 -7.08 4.64 -1.67
CA PHE A 124 -6.46 3.66 -2.57
C PHE A 124 -7.37 2.44 -2.68
N GLU A 125 -7.66 2.01 -3.90
CA GLU A 125 -8.45 0.82 -4.19
C GLU A 125 -7.59 -0.16 -4.99
N GLY A 126 -7.58 -1.43 -4.57
CA GLY A 126 -6.76 -2.43 -5.25
C GLY A 126 -6.84 -3.83 -4.65
N THR A 127 -6.06 -4.72 -5.25
CA THR A 127 -5.99 -6.15 -4.91
C THR A 127 -4.62 -6.48 -4.33
N TRP A 128 -4.59 -7.13 -3.17
CA TRP A 128 -3.37 -7.60 -2.51
C TRP A 128 -3.15 -9.07 -2.88
N GLN A 129 -2.12 -9.36 -3.66
CA GLN A 129 -1.80 -10.68 -4.20
C GLN A 129 -0.96 -11.50 -3.20
N MET A 130 -1.56 -11.83 -2.06
CA MET A 130 -0.87 -12.52 -0.95
C MET A 130 -0.46 -13.97 -1.28
N GLU A 131 -1.04 -14.55 -2.33
CA GLU A 131 -0.75 -15.91 -2.79
C GLU A 131 0.55 -16.01 -3.62
N PHE A 132 1.14 -14.86 -3.99
CA PHE A 132 2.27 -14.81 -4.93
C PHE A 132 3.54 -15.50 -4.38
N GLU A 133 3.92 -15.23 -3.13
CA GLU A 133 5.13 -15.77 -2.50
C GLU A 133 4.85 -16.57 -1.21
N ALA A 134 3.79 -17.40 -1.24
CA ALA A 134 3.47 -18.34 -0.15
C ALA A 134 3.40 -17.70 1.25
N SER A 135 2.85 -16.48 1.36
CA SER A 135 2.59 -15.81 2.64
C SER A 135 1.64 -16.61 3.56
N GLY A 136 0.94 -17.59 3.00
CA GLY A 136 -0.08 -18.40 3.66
C GLY A 136 -1.43 -17.70 3.74
N PHE A 137 -1.62 -16.58 3.03
CA PHE A 137 -2.87 -15.83 2.96
C PHE A 137 -3.43 -15.74 1.54
N GLN A 138 -4.75 -15.76 1.43
CA GLN A 138 -5.48 -15.59 0.17
C GLN A 138 -5.38 -14.15 -0.34
N ALA A 139 -5.48 -13.99 -1.66
CA ALA A 139 -5.62 -12.67 -2.26
C ALA A 139 -6.92 -12.00 -1.82
N PHE A 140 -6.89 -10.68 -1.66
CA PHE A 140 -8.07 -9.91 -1.25
C PHE A 140 -8.12 -8.53 -1.90
N GLU A 141 -9.35 -8.04 -2.13
CA GLU A 141 -9.59 -6.66 -2.51
C GLU A 141 -9.80 -5.82 -1.25
N THR A 142 -9.26 -4.60 -1.24
CA THR A 142 -9.50 -3.67 -0.14
C THR A 142 -9.50 -2.21 -0.61
N THR A 143 -10.07 -1.37 0.24
CA THR A 143 -10.05 0.08 0.11
C THR A 143 -9.35 0.68 1.32
N ILE A 144 -8.29 1.43 1.08
CA ILE A 144 -7.49 2.07 2.12
C ILE A 144 -7.82 3.56 2.13
N HIS A 145 -8.41 4.02 3.23
CA HIS A 145 -8.63 5.44 3.49
C HIS A 145 -7.56 5.96 4.43
N THR A 146 -6.88 7.03 4.02
CA THR A 146 -5.85 7.67 4.85
C THR A 146 -5.67 9.14 4.48
N THR A 147 -4.70 9.81 5.09
CA THR A 147 -4.33 11.18 4.76
C THR A 147 -2.92 11.21 4.21
N LEU A 148 -2.76 11.84 3.04
CA LEU A 148 -1.49 12.16 2.46
C LEU A 148 -0.83 13.33 3.19
N GLN A 149 0.35 13.05 3.70
CA GLN A 149 1.23 13.99 4.37
C GLN A 149 2.45 14.23 3.48
N ARG A 150 3.01 15.44 3.55
CA ARG A 150 4.33 15.66 2.96
C ARG A 150 5.34 14.90 3.80
N ARG A 151 6.15 14.06 3.17
CA ARG A 151 7.35 13.52 3.80
C ARG A 151 8.15 14.69 4.37
N ALA A 152 8.39 14.69 5.68
CA ALA A 152 9.19 15.72 6.31
C ALA A 152 10.58 15.66 5.68
N GLY A 153 10.90 16.62 4.82
CA GLY A 153 12.26 16.79 4.34
C GLY A 153 13.14 17.07 5.54
N THR A 154 14.19 16.28 5.73
CA THR A 154 15.33 16.72 6.54
C THR A 154 15.76 18.08 6.00
N ALA A 155 15.60 19.11 6.83
CA ALA A 155 16.09 20.46 6.58
C ALA A 155 17.61 20.46 6.36
#